data_AF-A0A7V6G7L2-F1
#
_entry.id   AF-A0A7V6G7L2-F1
#
_cell.length_a   1.000
_cell.length_b   1.000
_cell.length_c   1.000
_cell.angle_alpha   90.00
_cell.angle_beta   90.00
_cell.angle_gamma   90.00
#
_symmetry.space_group_name_H-M   'P 1'
#
loop_
_entity.id
_entity.type
_entity.pdbx_description
1 polymer ?
#
loop_
_entity_poly.entity_id
_entity_poly.type
_entity_poly.pdbx_seq_one_letter_code
_entity_poly.pdbx_strand_id
1 'polypeptide(L)'
;MQYIPLEKILFLDIETVPQTESLDNLPPELRLLWKEKFNTIKLRMPEKYETETTAEEGYKKSAGIYSEFAKVVCISVGFIYFKDKEMYIKVKSFAGDDEIQLLNDFAAMMEKQPQYYLCGHNIKEFDIPFLCRRMLVNGITIPLSMNVAGKKPWET
;
A
#
# COMPACT_ATOMS: atom_id res chain seq x y z
N MET A 1 20.31 -13.83 16.05
CA MET A 1 19.84 -13.04 14.88
C MET A 1 20.12 -13.85 13.63
N GLN A 2 19.12 -14.01 12.77
CA GLN A 2 19.28 -14.71 11.50
C GLN A 2 19.95 -13.77 10.50
N TYR A 3 21.02 -14.23 9.85
CA TYR A 3 21.65 -13.48 8.77
C TYR A 3 20.77 -13.57 7.52
N ILE A 4 20.36 -12.42 6.98
CA ILE A 4 19.61 -12.32 5.73
C ILE A 4 20.56 -11.77 4.66
N PRO A 5 20.86 -12.53 3.59
CA PRO A 5 21.64 -12.03 2.47
C PRO A 5 20.95 -10.82 1.82
N LEU A 6 21.72 -9.80 1.44
CA LEU A 6 21.19 -8.55 0.88
C LEU A 6 20.40 -8.80 -0.43
N GLU A 7 20.81 -9.80 -1.21
CA GLU A 7 20.16 -10.19 -2.46
C GLU A 7 18.78 -10.82 -2.26
N LYS A 8 18.45 -11.21 -1.02
CA LYS A 8 17.12 -11.70 -0.65
C LYS A 8 16.21 -10.60 -0.13
N ILE A 9 16.68 -9.36 -0.03
CA ILE A 9 15.86 -8.23 0.44
C ILE A 9 15.27 -7.52 -0.77
N LEU A 10 13.93 -7.40 -0.76
CA LEU A 10 13.20 -6.54 -1.69
C LEU A 10 12.75 -5.30 -0.92
N PHE A 11 13.32 -4.17 -1.27
CA PHE A 11 12.89 -2.86 -0.79
C PHE A 11 11.61 -2.49 -1.53
N LEU A 12 10.57 -2.08 -0.81
CA LEU A 12 9.27 -1.74 -1.37
C LEU A 12 8.74 -0.45 -0.75
N ASP A 13 8.13 0.37 -1.59
CA ASP A 13 7.46 1.62 -1.23
C ASP A 13 6.31 1.88 -2.21
N ILE A 14 5.20 2.47 -1.73
CA ILE A 14 4.01 2.77 -2.53
C ILE A 14 3.58 4.23 -2.44
N GLU A 15 3.05 4.74 -3.55
CA GLU A 15 2.38 6.04 -3.59
C GLU A 15 0.90 5.87 -3.88
N THR A 16 0.10 6.64 -3.16
CA THR A 16 -1.36 6.50 -3.15
C THR A 16 -2.03 7.87 -3.26
N VAL A 17 -3.20 7.88 -3.86
CA VAL A 17 -4.04 9.07 -4.00
C VAL A 17 -5.49 8.73 -3.67
N PRO A 18 -6.33 9.69 -3.29
CA PRO A 18 -7.77 9.48 -3.20
C PRO A 18 -8.33 8.90 -4.52
N GLN A 19 -9.35 8.05 -4.44
CA GLN A 19 -9.99 7.46 -5.62
C GLN A 19 -10.58 8.53 -6.56
N THR A 20 -11.09 9.61 -5.97
CA THR A 20 -11.67 10.74 -6.69
C THR A 20 -11.13 12.06 -6.13
N GLU A 21 -11.19 13.12 -6.92
CA GLU A 21 -10.67 14.44 -6.53
C GLU A 21 -11.42 15.04 -5.32
N SER A 22 -12.74 14.83 -5.26
CA SER A 22 -13.61 15.31 -4.19
C SER A 22 -14.40 14.15 -3.60
N LEU A 23 -14.89 14.34 -2.37
CA LEU A 23 -15.75 13.37 -1.70
C LEU A 23 -17.11 13.25 -2.41
N ASP A 24 -17.57 14.31 -3.08
CA ASP A 24 -18.81 14.28 -3.87
C ASP A 24 -18.72 13.48 -5.17
N ASN A 25 -17.52 13.21 -5.64
CA ASN A 25 -17.30 12.33 -6.79
C ASN A 25 -17.27 10.84 -6.40
N LEU A 26 -17.21 10.51 -5.11
CA LEU A 26 -17.32 9.12 -4.66
C LEU A 26 -18.74 8.58 -4.86
N PRO A 27 -18.88 7.26 -5.09
CA PRO A 27 -20.16 6.56 -4.98
C PRO A 27 -20.90 6.93 -3.68
N PRO A 28 -22.23 7.08 -3.70
CA PRO A 28 -23.00 7.53 -2.54
C PRO A 28 -22.73 6.71 -1.26
N GLU A 29 -22.55 5.41 -1.39
CA GLU A 29 -22.26 4.48 -0.30
C GLU A 29 -20.88 4.76 0.32
N LEU A 30 -19.84 4.89 -0.51
CA LEU A 30 -18.48 5.22 -0.04
C LEU A 30 -18.43 6.62 0.57
N ARG A 31 -19.22 7.57 0.05
CA ARG A 31 -19.34 8.90 0.64
C ARG A 31 -19.89 8.85 2.06
N LEU A 32 -20.91 8.03 2.30
CA LEU A 32 -21.46 7.81 3.64
C LEU A 32 -20.42 7.17 4.57
N LEU A 33 -19.79 6.09 4.12
CA LEU A 33 -18.76 5.39 4.90
C LEU A 33 -17.56 6.29 5.25
N TRP A 34 -17.15 7.16 4.33
CA TRP A 34 -16.11 8.14 4.61
C TRP A 34 -16.52 9.09 5.73
N LYS A 35 -17.75 9.63 5.70
CA LYS A 35 -18.24 10.54 6.75
C LYS A 35 -18.24 9.88 8.12
N GLU A 36 -18.70 8.63 8.22
CA GLU A 36 -18.70 7.86 9.47
C GLU A 36 -17.27 7.59 9.98
N LYS A 37 -16.38 7.17 9.08
CA LYS A 37 -14.98 6.93 9.38
C LYS A 37 -14.28 8.20 9.83
N PHE A 38 -14.48 9.31 9.13
CA PHE A 38 -13.93 10.62 9.46
C PHE A 38 -14.37 11.06 10.86
N ASN A 39 -15.65 10.95 11.19
CA ASN A 39 -16.16 11.27 12.53
C ASN A 39 -15.48 10.42 13.61
N THR A 40 -15.28 9.13 13.35
CA THR A 40 -14.58 8.23 14.28
C THR A 40 -13.12 8.63 14.45
N ILE A 41 -12.42 8.96 13.36
CA ILE A 41 -11.01 9.38 13.43
C ILE A 41 -10.89 10.70 14.18
N LYS A 42 -11.74 11.68 13.88
CA LYS A 42 -11.75 12.99 14.54
C LYS A 42 -11.97 12.87 16.05
N LEU A 43 -12.83 11.94 16.48
CA LEU A 43 -13.06 11.66 17.89
C LEU A 43 -11.86 10.96 18.57
N ARG A 44 -11.21 10.01 17.88
CA ARG A 44 -10.12 9.19 18.45
C ARG A 44 -8.74 9.84 18.35
N MET A 45 -8.57 10.78 17.43
CA MET A 45 -7.31 11.46 17.12
C MET A 45 -7.57 12.97 16.98
N PRO A 46 -7.94 13.65 18.08
CA PRO A 46 -8.27 15.08 18.07
C PRO A 46 -7.09 15.96 17.62
N GLU A 47 -5.86 15.47 17.68
CA GLU A 47 -4.66 16.14 17.17
C GLU A 47 -4.56 16.13 15.63
N LYS A 48 -5.31 15.25 14.96
CA LYS A 48 -5.22 15.08 13.49
C LYS A 48 -6.07 16.08 12.72
N TYR A 49 -7.20 16.49 13.31
CA TYR A 49 -8.18 17.38 12.70
C TYR A 49 -8.66 18.40 13.71
N GLU A 50 -8.82 19.64 13.25
CA GLU A 50 -9.42 20.70 14.06
C GLU A 50 -10.91 20.42 14.30
N THR A 51 -11.46 21.02 15.36
CA THR A 51 -12.86 20.82 15.75
C THR A 51 -13.84 21.25 14.66
N GLU A 52 -13.53 22.27 13.85
CA GLU A 52 -14.35 22.67 12.70
C GLU A 52 -14.09 21.87 11.41
N THR A 53 -13.04 21.04 11.33
CA THR A 53 -12.72 20.34 10.07
C THR A 53 -13.90 19.50 9.59
N THR A 54 -14.30 19.72 8.35
CA THR A 54 -15.39 19.02 7.67
C THR A 54 -14.94 17.68 7.08
N ALA A 55 -15.89 16.80 6.76
CA ALA A 55 -15.56 15.52 6.11
C ALA A 55 -14.93 15.70 4.71
N GLU A 56 -15.28 16.78 4.00
CA GLU A 56 -14.70 17.13 2.69
C GLU A 56 -13.22 17.49 2.81
N GLU A 57 -12.88 18.35 3.78
CA GLU A 57 -11.50 18.73 4.07
C GLU A 57 -10.70 17.53 4.58
N GLY A 58 -11.31 16.71 5.44
CA GLY A 58 -10.74 15.46 5.89
C GLY A 58 -10.43 14.52 4.72
N TYR A 59 -11.33 14.43 3.74
CA TYR A 59 -11.16 13.61 2.54
C TYR A 59 -9.94 14.06 1.75
N LYS A 60 -9.88 15.35 1.40
CA LYS A 60 -8.75 15.95 0.67
C LYS A 60 -7.42 15.77 1.40
N LYS A 61 -7.42 15.88 2.74
CA LYS A 61 -6.21 15.78 3.56
C LYS A 61 -5.72 14.34 3.74
N SER A 62 -6.60 13.34 3.74
CA SER A 62 -6.22 12.02 4.26
C SER A 62 -6.85 10.81 3.58
N ALA A 63 -7.74 10.96 2.61
CA ALA A 63 -8.35 9.80 1.95
C ALA A 63 -7.30 8.89 1.31
N GLY A 64 -6.21 9.47 0.78
CA GLY A 64 -5.09 8.75 0.16
C GLY A 64 -4.48 7.63 1.01
N ILE A 65 -4.47 7.78 2.34
CA ILE A 65 -3.88 6.78 3.25
C ILE A 65 -4.86 5.69 3.71
N TYR A 66 -6.09 5.67 3.17
CA TYR A 66 -7.11 4.66 3.50
C TYR A 66 -7.50 3.88 2.25
N SER A 67 -7.09 2.61 2.18
CA SER A 67 -7.24 1.73 1.01
C SER A 67 -8.66 1.60 0.45
N GLU A 68 -9.68 1.84 1.26
CA GLU A 68 -11.09 1.81 0.88
C GLU A 68 -11.47 3.02 0.01
N PHE A 69 -10.78 4.16 0.21
CA PHE A 69 -11.08 5.46 -0.41
C PHE A 69 -9.95 5.99 -1.30
N ALA A 70 -8.89 5.20 -1.44
CA ALA A 70 -7.69 5.52 -2.21
C ALA A 70 -7.40 4.46 -3.26
N LYS A 71 -6.48 4.81 -4.16
CA LYS A 71 -5.89 3.94 -5.17
C LYS A 71 -4.37 4.07 -5.18
N VAL A 72 -3.71 3.01 -5.60
CA VAL A 72 -2.25 2.98 -5.82
C VAL A 72 -1.94 3.59 -7.18
N VAL A 73 -0.97 4.51 -7.22
CA VAL A 73 -0.51 5.15 -8.48
C VAL A 73 0.94 4.83 -8.80
N CYS A 74 1.72 4.40 -7.81
CA CYS A 74 3.08 3.93 -8.00
C CYS A 74 3.41 2.83 -6.99
N ILE A 75 4.14 1.81 -7.44
CA ILE A 75 4.85 0.86 -6.58
C ILE A 75 6.29 0.85 -7.05
N SER A 76 7.22 1.15 -6.15
CA SER A 76 8.64 1.06 -6.44
C SER A 76 9.23 -0.10 -5.67
N VAL A 77 10.06 -0.88 -6.35
CA VAL A 77 10.83 -1.95 -5.75
C VAL A 77 12.31 -1.82 -6.07
N GLY A 78 13.15 -2.14 -5.09
CA GLY A 78 14.59 -2.19 -5.22
C GLY A 78 15.12 -3.54 -4.75
N PHE A 79 16.10 -4.09 -5.47
CA PHE A 79 16.85 -5.25 -4.99
C PHE A 79 18.34 -5.07 -5.23
N ILE A 80 19.12 -5.60 -4.30
CA ILE A 80 20.58 -5.58 -4.36
C ILE A 80 21.05 -6.83 -5.10
N TYR A 81 22.07 -6.68 -5.94
CA TYR A 81 22.78 -7.82 -6.53
C TYR A 81 24.27 -7.51 -6.61
N PHE A 82 25.08 -8.57 -6.64
CA PHE A 82 26.53 -8.45 -6.76
C PHE A 82 26.97 -8.89 -8.16
N LYS A 83 27.88 -8.12 -8.75
CA LYS A 83 28.63 -8.52 -9.94
C LYS A 83 30.10 -8.45 -9.57
N ASP A 84 30.79 -9.58 -9.66
CA ASP A 84 32.14 -9.77 -9.14
C ASP A 84 32.22 -9.46 -7.62
N LYS A 85 32.86 -8.35 -7.25
CA LYS A 85 32.96 -7.88 -5.85
C LYS A 85 32.26 -6.54 -5.63
N GLU A 86 31.53 -6.06 -6.62
CA GLU A 86 30.84 -4.78 -6.58
C GLU A 86 29.35 -4.97 -6.34
N MET A 87 28.79 -4.11 -5.49
CA MET A 87 27.39 -4.10 -5.13
C MET A 87 26.62 -3.16 -6.06
N TYR A 88 25.50 -3.64 -6.59
CA TYR A 88 24.61 -2.88 -7.45
C TYR A 88 23.19 -2.91 -6.88
N ILE A 89 22.42 -1.87 -7.18
CA ILE A 89 20.99 -1.82 -6.92
C ILE A 89 20.24 -1.74 -8.24
N LYS A 90 19.21 -2.55 -8.39
CA LYS A 90 18.25 -2.44 -9.48
C LYS A 90 16.92 -1.98 -8.92
N VAL A 91 16.42 -0.88 -9.48
CA VAL A 91 15.12 -0.31 -9.13
C VAL A 91 14.16 -0.54 -10.29
N LYS A 92 12.92 -0.89 -9.98
CA LYS A 92 11.82 -0.96 -10.92
C LYS A 92 10.61 -0.27 -10.29
N SER A 93 9.97 0.61 -11.05
CA SER A 93 8.71 1.23 -10.64
C SER A 93 7.59 0.80 -11.59
N PHE A 94 6.43 0.53 -11.01
CA PHE A 94 5.17 0.30 -11.69
C PHE A 94 4.32 1.53 -11.42
N ALA A 95 4.00 2.32 -12.44
CA ALA A 95 3.25 3.56 -12.28
C ALA A 95 2.30 3.75 -13.46
N GLY A 96 1.14 4.33 -13.21
CA GLY A 96 0.13 4.57 -14.23
C GLY A 96 -1.25 4.87 -13.65
N ASP A 97 -2.17 5.28 -14.52
CA ASP A 97 -3.54 5.65 -14.13
C ASP A 97 -4.45 4.44 -13.92
N ASP A 98 -4.14 3.32 -14.59
CA ASP A 98 -4.85 2.04 -14.44
C ASP A 98 -4.26 1.24 -13.27
N GLU A 99 -4.89 1.38 -12.11
CA GLU A 99 -4.52 0.66 -10.89
C GLU A 99 -4.56 -0.87 -11.08
N ILE A 100 -5.50 -1.39 -11.86
CA ILE A 100 -5.66 -2.84 -12.06
C ILE A 100 -4.46 -3.38 -12.84
N GLN A 101 -4.07 -2.71 -13.91
CA GLN A 101 -2.88 -3.08 -14.68
C GLN A 101 -1.61 -3.01 -13.81
N LEU A 102 -1.45 -1.90 -13.07
CA LEU A 102 -0.32 -1.68 -12.17
C LEU A 102 -0.18 -2.79 -11.11
N LEU A 103 -1.29 -3.14 -10.44
CA LEU A 103 -1.32 -4.19 -9.42
C LEU A 103 -1.05 -5.57 -10.01
N ASN A 104 -1.57 -5.88 -11.21
CA ASN A 104 -1.31 -7.14 -11.90
C ASN A 104 0.17 -7.29 -12.29
N ASP A 105 0.79 -6.24 -12.82
CA ASP A 105 2.20 -6.26 -13.21
C ASP A 105 3.12 -6.44 -11.99
N PHE A 106 2.77 -5.80 -10.88
CA PHE A 106 3.46 -6.00 -9.61
C PHE A 106 3.26 -7.42 -9.06
N ALA A 107 2.03 -7.93 -9.03
CA ALA A 107 1.74 -9.30 -8.58
C ALA A 107 2.50 -10.34 -9.41
N ALA A 108 2.51 -10.20 -10.74
CA ALA A 108 3.25 -11.08 -11.63
C ALA A 108 4.77 -11.03 -11.42
N MET A 109 5.33 -9.90 -10.97
CA MET A 109 6.73 -9.83 -10.56
C MET A 109 6.97 -10.59 -9.25
N MET A 110 6.09 -10.41 -8.27
CA MET A 110 6.19 -11.05 -6.96
C MET A 110 6.08 -12.58 -7.05
N GLU A 111 5.27 -13.11 -7.96
CA GLU A 111 5.15 -14.56 -8.17
C GLU A 111 6.40 -15.20 -8.76
N LYS A 112 7.16 -14.48 -9.59
CA LYS A 112 8.40 -15.00 -10.20
C LYS A 112 9.51 -15.23 -9.19
N GLN A 113 9.46 -14.57 -8.04
CA GLN A 113 10.52 -14.57 -7.02
C GLN A 113 9.88 -14.73 -5.62
N PRO A 114 9.47 -15.94 -5.24
CA PRO A 114 8.62 -16.17 -4.07
C PRO A 114 9.34 -16.01 -2.71
N GLN A 115 10.65 -15.74 -2.67
CA GLN A 115 11.47 -15.76 -1.44
C GLN A 115 12.17 -14.45 -1.12
N TYR A 116 11.52 -13.31 -1.35
CA TYR A 116 12.02 -12.04 -0.85
C TYR A 116 11.60 -11.78 0.59
N TYR A 117 12.53 -11.23 1.38
CA TYR A 117 12.23 -10.52 2.61
C TYR A 117 11.86 -9.09 2.25
N LEU A 118 10.62 -8.71 2.54
CA LEU A 118 10.11 -7.38 2.24
C LEU A 118 10.62 -6.38 3.26
N CYS A 119 11.20 -5.29 2.78
CA CYS A 119 11.75 -4.23 3.59
C CYS A 119 11.17 -2.89 3.15
N GLY A 120 10.72 -2.09 4.09
CA GLY A 120 10.16 -0.76 3.82
C GLY A 120 9.85 -0.07 5.13
N HIS A 121 9.58 1.23 5.05
CA HIS A 121 9.26 2.01 6.23
C HIS A 121 7.81 1.73 6.66
N ASN A 122 7.61 1.21 7.87
CA ASN A 122 6.27 0.84 8.37
C ASN A 122 5.48 -0.14 7.47
N ILE A 123 6.20 -0.93 6.66
CA ILE A 123 5.66 -1.79 5.60
C ILE A 123 4.62 -2.80 6.10
N LYS A 124 4.72 -3.26 7.36
CA LYS A 124 3.79 -4.20 7.98
C LYS A 124 2.45 -3.58 8.35
N GLU A 125 2.42 -2.28 8.66
CA GLU A 125 1.22 -1.57 9.09
C GLU A 125 0.56 -0.78 7.95
N PHE A 126 1.31 -0.47 6.88
CA PHE A 126 0.83 0.33 5.76
C PHE A 126 0.90 -0.40 4.42
N ASP A 127 2.05 -0.44 3.75
CA ASP A 127 2.16 -0.81 2.33
C ASP A 127 1.60 -2.20 2.01
N ILE A 128 1.98 -3.22 2.79
CA ILE A 128 1.54 -4.60 2.54
C ILE A 128 0.04 -4.75 2.80
N PRO A 129 -0.51 -4.35 3.98
CA PRO A 129 -1.95 -4.35 4.18
C PRO A 129 -2.72 -3.52 3.13
N PHE A 130 -2.18 -2.38 2.71
CA PHE A 130 -2.81 -1.51 1.72
C PHE A 130 -2.89 -2.20 0.36
N LEU A 131 -1.77 -2.70 -0.16
CA LEU A 131 -1.71 -3.45 -1.42
C LEU A 131 -2.62 -4.67 -1.40
N CYS A 132 -2.59 -5.47 -0.32
CA CYS A 132 -3.45 -6.64 -0.18
C CYS A 132 -4.94 -6.26 -0.24
N ARG A 133 -5.37 -5.19 0.44
CA ARG A 133 -6.76 -4.71 0.39
C ARG A 133 -7.13 -4.21 -1.01
N ARG A 134 -6.26 -3.46 -1.68
CA ARG A 134 -6.50 -2.98 -3.05
C ARG A 134 -6.58 -4.13 -4.06
N MET A 135 -5.76 -5.17 -3.89
CA MET A 135 -5.86 -6.40 -4.68
C MET A 135 -7.21 -7.08 -4.46
N LEU A 136 -7.68 -7.22 -3.22
CA LEU A 136 -9.00 -7.80 -2.92
C LEU A 136 -10.15 -6.98 -3.54
N VAL A 137 -10.11 -5.66 -3.41
CA VAL A 137 -11.12 -4.76 -4.00
C VAL A 137 -11.20 -4.94 -5.52
N ASN A 138 -10.06 -5.15 -6.19
CA ASN A 138 -9.96 -5.31 -7.64
C ASN A 138 -10.03 -6.79 -8.10
N GLY A 139 -10.32 -7.74 -7.21
CA GLY A 139 -10.39 -9.16 -7.56
C GLY A 139 -9.06 -9.80 -7.99
N ILE A 140 -7.93 -9.19 -7.62
CA ILE A 140 -6.58 -9.68 -7.92
C ILE A 140 -6.14 -10.65 -6.81
N THR A 141 -5.57 -11.79 -7.21
CA THR A 141 -5.03 -12.77 -6.27
C THR A 141 -3.78 -12.20 -5.58
N ILE A 142 -3.77 -12.25 -4.25
CA ILE A 142 -2.63 -11.78 -3.44
C ILE A 142 -1.46 -12.76 -3.61
N PRO A 143 -0.26 -12.30 -4.01
CA PRO A 143 0.93 -13.14 -4.08
C PRO A 143 1.24 -13.82 -2.75
N LEU A 144 1.68 -15.08 -2.78
CA LEU A 144 1.98 -15.86 -1.56
C LEU A 144 3.00 -15.18 -0.63
N SER A 145 3.97 -14.45 -1.19
CA SER A 145 4.98 -13.69 -0.46
C SER A 145 4.39 -12.53 0.36
N MET A 146 3.21 -12.02 0.00
CA MET A 146 2.48 -10.97 0.70
C MET A 146 1.28 -11.48 1.49
N ASN A 147 0.93 -12.76 1.31
CA ASN A 147 -0.20 -13.34 2.00
C ASN A 147 0.11 -13.51 3.50
N VAL A 148 -0.48 -12.62 4.30
CA VAL A 148 -0.39 -12.60 5.76
C VAL A 148 -1.58 -13.29 6.44
N ALA A 149 -2.59 -13.72 5.67
CA ALA A 149 -3.78 -14.35 6.24
C ALA A 149 -3.39 -15.66 6.98
N GLY A 150 -3.79 -15.76 8.24
CA GLY A 150 -3.49 -16.92 9.07
C GLY A 150 -2.06 -17.01 9.61
N LYS A 151 -1.17 -16.07 9.25
CA LYS A 151 0.16 -15.95 9.85
C LYS A 151 0.09 -15.18 11.16
N LYS A 152 0.80 -15.66 12.18
CA LYS A 152 0.96 -14.96 13.45
C LYS A 152 1.87 -13.73 13.25
N PRO A 153 1.80 -12.73 14.15
CA PRO A 153 2.59 -11.49 14.01
C PRO A 153 4.12 -11.69 13.89
N TRP A 154 4.65 -12.82 14.35
CA TRP A 154 6.07 -13.19 14.24
C TRP A 154 6.39 -14.10 13.05
N GLU A 155 5.37 -14.56 12.32
CA GLU A 155 5.49 -15.37 11.10
C GLU A 155 5.42 -14.50 9.82
N THR A 156 5.09 -13.21 9.99
CA THR A 156 5.11 -12.15 8.97
C THR A 156 6.40 -11.34 9.01
#